data_AF-A0A554VVP3-F1
#
_entry.id   AF-A0A554VVP3-F1
#
_cell.length_a   1.000
_cell.length_b   1.000
_cell.length_c   1.000
_cell.angle_alpha   90.00
_cell.angle_beta   90.00
_cell.angle_gamma   90.00
#
_symmetry.space_group_name_H-M   'P 1'
#
loop_
_entity.id
_entity.type
_entity.pdbx_description
1 polymer ?
#
loop_
_entity_poly.entity_id
_entity_poly.type
_entity_poly.pdbx_seq_one_letter_code
_entity_poly.pdbx_strand_id
1 'polypeptide(L)'
;MPRKYSSTRSNAARKIAASQLPSPCSICGRIVTAEMQWQADHVVPRVIAEAQGWTQTEIDSPSNTAPAHRSCNERAGAKLGNSHRAKPAAVRTVPQVQRPGIGGAHV
;
A
#
# COMPACT_ATOMS: atom_id res chain seq x y z
N MET A 1 -0.84 -5.18 20.55
CA MET A 1 -2.09 -4.45 20.86
C MET A 1 -2.87 -4.24 19.56
N PRO A 2 -4.16 -4.63 19.47
CA PRO A 2 -4.97 -4.31 18.30
C PRO A 2 -5.16 -2.78 18.20
N ARG A 3 -4.86 -2.19 17.04
CA ARG A 3 -5.00 -0.74 16.81
C ARG A 3 -6.48 -0.36 16.92
N LYS A 4 -6.82 0.49 17.91
CA LYS A 4 -8.11 1.17 17.97
C LYS A 4 -8.14 2.26 16.90
N TYR A 5 -8.88 2.04 15.81
CA TYR A 5 -9.23 3.11 14.89
C TYR A 5 -10.19 4.05 15.62
N SER A 6 -9.72 5.24 16.03
CA SER A 6 -10.62 6.23 16.63
C SER A 6 -11.50 6.84 15.53
N SER A 7 -12.80 6.93 15.82
CA SER A 7 -13.79 7.53 14.93
C SER A 7 -13.43 8.98 14.58
N THR A 8 -12.81 9.73 15.49
CA THR A 8 -12.39 11.12 15.27
C THR A 8 -11.36 11.27 14.16
N ARG A 9 -10.29 10.46 14.15
CA ARG A 9 -9.26 10.53 13.10
C ARG A 9 -9.82 10.14 11.73
N SER A 10 -10.65 9.09 11.73
CA SER A 10 -11.34 8.63 10.52
C SER A 10 -12.31 9.69 9.98
N ASN A 11 -12.87 10.54 10.83
CA ASN A 11 -13.71 11.67 10.41
C ASN A 11 -12.89 12.84 9.87
N ALA A 12 -11.72 13.13 10.45
CA ALA A 12 -10.83 14.17 9.94
C ALA A 12 -10.31 13.84 8.53
N ALA A 13 -9.82 12.61 8.32
CA ALA A 13 -9.37 12.16 7.01
C ALA A 13 -10.51 12.19 5.97
N ARG A 14 -11.73 11.79 6.36
CA ARG A 14 -12.91 11.90 5.50
C ARG A 14 -13.25 13.34 5.12
N LYS A 15 -13.13 14.31 6.04
CA LYS A 15 -13.34 15.73 5.73
C LYS A 15 -12.32 16.24 4.69
N ILE A 16 -11.06 15.89 4.87
CA ILE A 16 -9.96 16.26 3.95
C ILE A 16 -10.18 15.65 2.56
N ALA A 17 -10.52 14.36 2.50
CA ALA A 17 -10.76 13.69 1.23
C ALA A 17 -12.04 14.21 0.55
N ALA A 18 -13.09 14.51 1.31
CA ALA A 18 -14.34 15.08 0.78
C ALA A 18 -14.13 16.46 0.16
N SER A 19 -13.28 17.31 0.75
CA SER A 19 -12.99 18.65 0.20
C SER A 19 -12.21 18.63 -1.11
N GLN A 20 -11.70 17.46 -1.51
CA GLN A 20 -10.99 17.28 -2.78
C GLN A 20 -11.91 16.76 -3.89
N LEU A 21 -13.15 16.37 -3.59
CA LEU A 21 -14.05 15.82 -4.59
C LEU A 21 -14.65 16.93 -5.47
N PRO A 22 -14.83 16.70 -6.79
CA PRO A 22 -14.39 15.51 -7.53
C PRO A 22 -12.89 15.51 -7.82
N SER A 23 -12.23 14.36 -7.68
CA SER A 23 -10.79 14.22 -7.97
C SER A 23 -10.40 12.81 -8.41
N PRO A 24 -9.20 12.64 -9.00
CA PRO A 24 -8.66 11.32 -9.31
C PRO A 24 -8.52 10.44 -8.07
N CYS A 25 -8.94 9.18 -8.19
CA CYS A 25 -8.70 8.15 -7.20
C CYS A 25 -7.19 7.98 -6.99
N SER A 26 -6.71 8.04 -5.74
CA SER A 26 -5.29 7.86 -5.37
C SER A 26 -4.68 6.55 -5.87
N ILE A 27 -5.51 5.53 -6.14
CA ILE A 27 -5.06 4.18 -6.50
C ILE A 27 -5.17 3.91 -8.02
N CYS A 28 -6.28 4.30 -8.65
CA CYS A 28 -6.56 3.93 -10.06
C CYS A 28 -6.59 5.11 -11.04
N GLY A 29 -6.48 6.35 -10.55
CA GLY A 29 -6.46 7.57 -11.37
C GLY A 29 -7.80 7.99 -11.98
N ARG A 30 -8.84 7.16 -11.91
CA ARG A 30 -10.19 7.52 -12.41
C ARG A 30 -10.88 8.47 -11.43
N ILE A 31 -11.74 9.35 -11.94
CA ILE A 31 -12.47 10.32 -11.11
C ILE A 31 -13.34 9.62 -10.06
N VAL A 32 -13.29 10.15 -8.84
CA VAL A 32 -14.19 9.88 -7.73
C VAL A 32 -15.07 11.11 -7.55
N THR A 33 -16.38 10.93 -7.41
CA THR A 33 -17.33 12.01 -7.10
C THR A 33 -17.97 11.78 -5.73
N ALA A 34 -18.66 12.80 -5.20
CA ALA A 34 -19.28 12.75 -3.88
C ALA A 34 -20.41 11.70 -3.78
N GLU A 35 -21.05 11.36 -4.90
CA GLU A 35 -22.16 10.43 -5.00
C GLU A 35 -21.70 8.96 -5.05
N MET A 36 -20.41 8.72 -5.29
CA MET A 36 -19.85 7.37 -5.36
C MET A 36 -19.58 6.79 -3.97
N GLN A 37 -19.42 5.46 -3.89
CA GLN A 37 -18.83 4.85 -2.70
C GLN A 37 -17.32 5.08 -2.69
N TRP A 38 -16.86 5.98 -1.83
CA TRP A 38 -15.46 6.32 -1.65
C TRP A 38 -15.02 6.27 -0.18
N GLN A 39 -13.71 6.24 0.03
CA GLN A 39 -13.07 6.29 1.34
C GLN A 39 -11.89 7.26 1.31
N ALA A 40 -11.52 7.80 2.47
CA ALA A 40 -10.25 8.50 2.62
C ALA A 40 -9.12 7.47 2.63
N ASP A 41 -8.15 7.67 1.75
CA ASP A 41 -6.97 6.83 1.58
C ASP A 41 -5.71 7.64 1.88
N HIS A 42 -4.66 6.94 2.32
CA HIS A 42 -3.34 7.51 2.50
C HIS A 42 -2.51 7.26 1.23
N VAL A 43 -2.12 8.33 0.52
CA VAL A 43 -1.37 8.24 -0.74
C VAL A 43 -0.10 7.40 -0.58
N VAL A 44 0.66 7.68 0.49
CA VAL A 44 1.66 6.77 1.03
C VAL A 44 0.99 5.97 2.16
N PRO A 45 0.79 4.65 1.99
CA PRO A 45 0.15 3.82 2.99
C PRO A 45 0.83 3.95 4.35
N ARG A 46 0.03 4.05 5.42
CA ARG A 46 0.51 4.23 6.79
C ARG A 46 1.67 3.29 7.19
N VAL A 47 1.61 2.02 6.80
CA VAL A 47 2.66 1.04 7.15
C VAL A 47 3.99 1.38 6.48
N ILE A 48 3.96 1.89 5.25
CA ILE A 48 5.15 2.32 4.52
C ILE A 48 5.69 3.62 5.12
N ALA A 49 4.82 4.59 5.40
CA ALA A 49 5.22 5.87 6.00
C ALA A 49 5.82 5.68 7.41
N GLU A 50 5.24 4.80 8.24
CA GLU A 50 5.81 4.42 9.55
C GLU A 50 7.20 3.79 9.39
N ALA A 51 7.39 2.92 8.39
CA ALA A 51 8.70 2.32 8.11
C ALA A 51 9.74 3.32 7.58
N GLN A 52 9.28 4.42 6.96
CA GLN A 52 10.11 5.54 6.51
C GLN A 52 10.38 6.58 7.61
N GLY A 53 9.86 6.39 8.82
CA GLY A 53 10.08 7.28 9.96
C GLY A 53 9.17 8.51 9.98
N TRP A 54 8.08 8.52 9.21
CA TRP A 54 7.13 9.64 9.22
C TRP A 54 6.43 9.74 10.58
N THR A 55 6.27 10.97 11.06
CA THR A 55 5.47 11.28 12.23
C THR A 55 3.98 11.08 11.95
N GLN A 56 3.19 10.95 13.01
CA GLN A 56 1.73 10.81 12.87
C GLN A 56 1.09 12.00 12.14
N THR A 57 1.62 13.21 12.35
CA THR A 57 1.15 14.44 11.71
C THR A 57 1.41 14.43 10.21
N GLU A 58 2.56 13.91 9.78
CA GLU A 58 2.89 13.77 8.35
C GLU A 58 2.02 12.71 7.67
N ILE A 59 1.79 11.57 8.35
CA ILE A 59 0.94 10.50 7.84
C ILE A 59 -0.49 10.98 7.63
N ASP A 60 -1.07 11.69 8.61
CA ASP A 60 -2.46 12.18 8.55
C ASP A 60 -2.56 13.57 7.90
N SER A 61 -1.49 14.06 7.28
CA SER A 61 -1.46 15.36 6.62
C SER A 61 -2.42 15.40 5.42
N PRO A 62 -2.93 16.60 5.06
CA PRO A 62 -3.75 16.75 3.86
C PRO A 62 -3.03 16.36 2.57
N SER A 63 -1.70 16.53 2.50
CA SER A 63 -0.90 16.14 1.33
C SER A 63 -0.77 14.63 1.18
N ASN A 64 -0.95 13.86 2.26
CA ASN A 64 -0.95 12.40 2.21
C ASN A 64 -2.36 11.79 2.25
N THR A 65 -3.43 12.60 2.24
CA THR A 65 -4.81 12.12 2.32
C THR A 65 -5.56 12.44 1.04
N ALA A 66 -6.14 11.45 0.38
CA ALA A 66 -6.88 11.63 -0.87
C ALA A 66 -8.12 10.71 -0.92
N PRO A 67 -9.14 11.02 -1.73
CA PRO A 67 -10.26 10.11 -1.94
C PRO A 67 -9.87 8.94 -2.85
N ALA A 68 -10.36 7.76 -2.52
CA ALA A 68 -10.26 6.56 -3.34
C ALA A 68 -11.61 5.87 -3.48
N HIS A 69 -11.87 5.20 -4.60
CA HIS A 69 -13.02 4.28 -4.69
C HIS A 69 -12.90 3.23 -3.59
N ARG A 70 -14.02 2.93 -2.92
CA ARG A 70 -14.06 1.96 -1.82
C ARG A 70 -13.40 0.62 -2.21
N SER A 71 -13.76 0.09 -3.38
CA SER A 71 -13.24 -1.18 -3.88
C SER A 71 -11.73 -1.15 -4.18
N CYS A 72 -11.21 0.00 -4.63
CA CYS A 72 -9.78 0.16 -4.86
C CYS A 72 -9.02 0.15 -3.53
N ASN A 73 -9.51 0.90 -2.54
CA ASN A 73 -8.90 0.99 -1.22
C ASN A 73 -8.89 -0.36 -0.49
N GLU A 74 -10.05 -1.04 -0.43
CA GLU A 74 -10.17 -2.35 0.22
C GLU A 74 -9.23 -3.39 -0.42
N ARG A 75 -9.13 -3.41 -1.76
CA ARG A 75 -8.23 -4.31 -2.48
C ARG A 75 -6.76 -3.99 -2.23
N ALA A 76 -6.38 -2.71 -2.22
CA ALA A 76 -5.01 -2.29 -1.94
C ALA A 76 -4.60 -2.66 -0.51
N GLY A 77 -5.46 -2.36 0.48
CA GLY A 77 -5.27 -2.73 1.87
C GLY A 77 -5.18 -4.25 2.08
N ALA A 78 -6.02 -5.03 1.39
CA ALA A 78 -5.95 -6.50 1.45
C ALA A 78 -4.63 -7.03 0.87
N LYS A 79 -4.17 -6.50 -0.27
CA LYS A 79 -2.88 -6.88 -0.88
C LYS A 79 -1.72 -6.57 0.08
N LEU A 80 -1.68 -5.37 0.63
CA LEU A 80 -0.63 -4.95 1.56
C LEU A 80 -0.67 -5.80 2.84
N GLY A 81 -1.84 -5.96 3.46
CA GLY A 81 -2.02 -6.79 4.65
C GLY A 81 -1.62 -8.26 4.43
N ASN A 82 -1.89 -8.82 3.25
CA ASN A 82 -1.45 -10.17 2.90
C ASN A 82 0.07 -10.24 2.73
N SER A 83 0.70 -9.24 2.10
CA SER A 83 2.16 -9.20 1.95
C SER A 83 2.89 -9.14 3.30
N HIS A 84 2.35 -8.41 4.29
CA HIS A 84 2.93 -8.35 5.64
C HIS A 84 2.69 -9.63 6.46
N ARG A 85 1.62 -10.39 6.17
CA ARG A 85 1.33 -11.67 6.84
C ARG A 85 2.07 -12.84 6.20
N ALA A 86 2.45 -12.73 4.94
CA ALA A 86 3.21 -13.76 4.26
C ALA A 86 4.56 -13.93 4.95
N LYS A 87 4.77 -15.08 5.59
CA LYS A 87 6.10 -15.49 6.04
C LYS A 87 7.01 -15.53 4.80
N PRO A 88 8.26 -15.04 4.87
CA PRO A 88 9.18 -15.19 3.75
C PRO A 88 9.22 -16.67 3.38
N ALA A 89 8.91 -16.98 2.12
CA ALA A 89 9.03 -18.34 1.62
C ALA A 89 10.47 -18.77 1.90
N ALA A 90 10.65 -19.88 2.61
CA ALA A 90 11.97 -20.43 2.86
C ALA A 90 12.69 -20.51 1.52
N VAL A 91 13.84 -19.83 1.41
CA VAL A 91 14.68 -19.87 0.23
C VAL A 91 14.97 -21.34 -0.04
N ARG A 92 14.33 -21.90 -1.07
CA ARG A 92 14.64 -23.25 -1.51
C ARG A 92 16.07 -23.19 -2.05
N THR A 93 17.01 -23.71 -1.27
CA THR A 93 18.38 -23.94 -1.71
C THR A 93 18.32 -24.90 -2.89
N VAL A 94 18.43 -24.40 -4.11
CA VAL A 94 18.59 -25.25 -5.28
C VAL A 94 20.05 -25.69 -5.28
N PRO A 95 20.36 -26.99 -5.16
CA PRO A 95 21.75 -27.44 -5.25
C PRO A 95 22.32 -27.03 -6.61
N GLN A 96 23.49 -26.39 -6.60
CA GLN A 96 24.19 -26.05 -7.83
C GLN A 96 24.51 -27.34 -8.59
N VAL A 97 23.86 -27.54 -9.74
CA VAL A 97 24.23 -28.59 -10.67
C VAL A 97 25.54 -28.15 -11.33
N GLN A 98 26.65 -28.82 -10.97
CA GLN A 98 27.92 -28.67 -11.66
C GLN A 98 27.74 -29.08 -13.12
N ARG A 99 27.92 -28.12 -14.03
CA ARG A 99 27.99 -28.41 -15.47
C ARG A 99 29.32 -29.11 -15.72
N PRO A 100 29.35 -30.32 -16.28
CA PRO A 100 30.61 -30.95 -16.65
C PRO A 100 31.32 -30.08 -17.70
N GLY A 101 32.56 -29.70 -17.40
CA GLY A 101 33.41 -28.92 -18.28
C GLY A 101 33.63 -29.69 -19.58
N ILE A 102 33.26 -29.07 -20.70
CA ILE A 102 33.56 -29.62 -22.02
C ILE A 102 35.06 -29.36 -22.23
N GLY A 103 35.86 -30.42 -22.10
CA GLY A 103 37.30 -30.37 -22.30
C GLY A 103 37.62 -29.89 -23.72
N GLY A 104 38.29 -28.73 -23.81
CA GLY A 104 38.91 -28.27 -25.03
C GLY A 104 40.23 -28.99 -25.23
N ALA A 105 40.23 -30.00 -26.08
CA ALA A 105 41.43 -30.57 -26.67
C ALA A 105 41.76 -29.77 -27.94
N HIS A 106 42.83 -28.97 -27.91
CA HIS A 106 43.53 -28.32 -29.04
C HIS A 106 44.75 -27.63 -28.39
N VAL A 107 46.02 -27.83 -28.77
CA VAL A 107 46.72 -28.40 -29.93
C VAL A 107 48.08 -28.89 -29.43
#